data_AF-A0A970T550-F1
#
_entry.id   AF-A0A970T550-F1
#
_cell.length_a   1.000
_cell.length_b   1.000
_cell.length_c   1.000
_cell.angle_alpha   90.00
_cell.angle_beta   90.00
_cell.angle_gamma   90.00
#
_symmetry.space_group_name_H-M   'P 1'
#
loop_
_entity.id
_entity.type
_entity.pdbx_description
1 polymer ?
#
loop_
_entity_poly.entity_id
_entity_poly.type
_entity_poly.pdbx_seq_one_letter_code
_entity_poly.pdbx_strand_id
1 'polypeptide(L)'
;MKINMDKAIVEFIPETEVETAELEALWIKIANCVGDDKKLSPIGVYIPSEKNVARFHIGGLSEVEANAVPELRAPFDCTVYCLTCNKMQKVAKGDLVPICCGKVMEIMD
;
A
#
# COMPACT_ATOMS: atom_id res chain seq x y z
N MET A 1 -11.14 -5.88 -1.76
CA MET A 1 -11.10 -5.28 -0.41
C MET A 1 -12.47 -4.70 -0.12
N LYS A 2 -13.02 -5.01 1.04
CA LYS A 2 -14.31 -4.50 1.52
C LYS A 2 -14.09 -3.36 2.51
N ILE A 3 -14.95 -2.34 2.45
CA ILE A 3 -14.97 -1.24 3.42
C ILE A 3 -16.27 -1.32 4.24
N ASN A 4 -16.14 -1.22 5.56
CA ASN A 4 -17.28 -1.11 6.48
C ASN A 4 -17.17 0.19 7.31
N MET A 5 -18.31 0.68 7.80
CA MET A 5 -18.38 1.85 8.66
C MET A 5 -19.20 1.55 9.91
N ASP A 6 -18.57 1.67 11.08
CA ASP A 6 -19.26 1.71 12.37
C ASP A 6 -19.08 3.09 13.00
N LYS A 7 -20.10 3.95 12.83
CA LYS A 7 -20.13 5.34 13.30
C LYS A 7 -18.92 6.15 12.81
N ALA A 8 -17.93 6.35 13.68
CA ALA A 8 -16.71 7.13 13.40
C ALA A 8 -15.51 6.23 13.06
N ILE A 9 -15.72 4.93 12.88
CA ILE A 9 -14.69 3.93 12.58
C ILE A 9 -14.89 3.44 11.14
N VAL A 10 -13.80 3.45 10.37
CA VAL A 10 -13.74 2.83 9.05
C VAL A 10 -12.89 1.57 9.15
N GLU A 11 -13.41 0.46 8.67
CA GLU A 11 -12.71 -0.83 8.63
C GLU A 11 -12.36 -1.17 7.18
N PHE A 12 -11.09 -1.49 6.94
CA PHE A 12 -10.61 -2.06 5.69
C PHE A 12 -10.42 -3.56 5.90
N ILE A 13 -11.20 -4.36 5.17
CA ILE A 13 -11.19 -5.82 5.29
C ILE A 13 -10.63 -6.37 3.97
N PRO A 14 -9.37 -6.85 3.96
CA PRO A 14 -8.80 -7.43 2.76
C PRO A 14 -9.55 -8.71 2.39
N GLU A 15 -9.73 -8.93 1.09
CA GLU A 15 -10.42 -10.09 0.53
C GLU A 15 -9.44 -11.02 -0.20
N THR A 16 -8.19 -10.58 -0.40
CA THR A 16 -7.12 -11.37 -1.03
C THR A 16 -5.82 -11.30 -0.21
N GLU A 17 -4.90 -12.23 -0.45
CA GLU A 17 -3.58 -12.21 0.21
C GLU A 17 -2.75 -10.98 -0.21
N VAL A 18 -2.88 -10.52 -1.47
CA VAL A 18 -2.23 -9.29 -1.96
C VAL A 18 -2.74 -8.07 -1.21
N GLU A 19 -4.06 -7.93 -1.07
CA GLU A 19 -4.67 -6.83 -0.33
C GLU A 19 -4.27 -6.84 1.15
N THR A 20 -4.05 -8.03 1.72
CA THR A 20 -3.56 -8.19 3.09
C THR A 20 -2.13 -7.64 3.19
N ALA A 21 -1.24 -8.01 2.28
CA ALA A 21 0.14 -7.51 2.26
C ALA A 21 0.21 -5.98 2.04
N GLU A 22 -0.64 -5.43 1.17
CA GLU A 22 -0.74 -3.99 0.98
C GLU A 22 -1.24 -3.26 2.23
N LEU A 23 -2.25 -3.82 2.91
CA LEU A 23 -2.78 -3.25 4.15
C LEU A 23 -1.76 -3.33 5.29
N GLU A 24 -0.97 -4.40 5.38
CA GLU A 24 0.16 -4.51 6.33
C GLU A 24 1.22 -3.45 6.06
N ALA A 25 1.58 -3.22 4.79
CA ALA A 25 2.54 -2.17 4.41
C ALA A 25 2.03 -0.77 4.78
N LEU A 26 0.74 -0.50 4.56
CA LEU A 26 0.09 0.73 5.02
C LEU A 26 0.12 0.83 6.54
N TRP A 27 -0.19 -0.27 7.25
CA TRP A 27 -0.22 -0.32 8.71
C TRP A 27 1.15 0.00 9.30
N ILE A 28 2.22 -0.59 8.80
CA ILE A 28 3.60 -0.29 9.22
C ILE A 28 3.90 1.21 9.08
N LYS A 29 3.44 1.83 7.99
CA LYS A 29 3.66 3.25 7.73
C LYS A 29 2.98 4.15 8.76
N ILE A 30 1.73 3.83 9.12
CA ILE A 30 0.89 4.69 9.97
C ILE A 30 0.93 4.33 11.45
N ALA A 31 1.19 3.06 11.80
CA ALA A 31 1.16 2.56 13.18
C ALA A 31 2.50 2.73 13.92
N ASN A 32 3.62 2.85 13.19
CA ASN A 32 4.92 3.17 13.80
C ASN A 32 4.94 4.66 14.22
N CYS A 33 4.30 4.98 15.33
CA CYS A 33 4.26 6.34 15.88
C CYS A 33 5.52 6.62 16.71
N VAL A 34 6.63 6.90 16.04
CA VAL A 34 7.72 7.68 16.63
C VAL A 34 7.47 9.14 16.25
N GLY A 35 6.89 9.93 17.15
CA GLY A 35 6.56 11.34 16.91
C GLY A 35 5.05 11.62 16.95
N ASP A 36 4.56 12.42 16.00
CA ASP A 36 3.18 12.90 15.95
C ASP A 36 2.17 11.80 15.52
N ASP A 37 0.91 11.98 15.90
CA ASP A 37 -0.20 11.12 15.46
C ASP A 37 -0.36 11.17 13.94
N LYS A 38 -0.21 10.01 13.29
CA LYS A 38 -0.44 9.87 11.85
C LYS A 38 -1.93 9.74 11.54
N LYS A 39 -2.39 10.46 10.51
CA LYS A 39 -3.83 10.54 10.17
C LYS A 39 -4.05 10.44 8.68
N LEU A 40 -5.06 9.69 8.26
CA LEU A 40 -5.53 9.65 6.87
C LEU A 40 -6.55 10.78 6.65
N SER A 41 -6.24 11.70 5.74
CA SER A 41 -7.15 12.80 5.36
C SER A 41 -7.55 12.65 3.90
N PRO A 42 -8.86 12.69 3.55
CA PRO A 42 -9.29 12.51 2.16
C PRO A 42 -8.74 13.61 1.25
N ILE A 43 -8.40 13.25 0.01
CA ILE A 43 -7.91 14.17 -1.03
C ILE A 43 -8.96 14.28 -2.14
N GLY A 44 -9.51 15.48 -2.32
CA GLY A 44 -10.44 15.78 -3.40
C GLY A 44 -11.79 15.10 -3.22
N VAL A 45 -12.40 14.70 -4.35
CA VAL A 45 -13.72 14.06 -4.39
C VAL A 45 -13.57 12.66 -5.01
N TYR A 46 -14.31 11.68 -4.48
CA TYR A 46 -14.41 10.35 -5.06
C TYR A 46 -15.61 10.29 -6.01
N ILE A 47 -15.34 10.14 -7.31
CA ILE A 47 -16.35 10.02 -8.37
C ILE A 47 -16.06 8.75 -9.17
N PRO A 48 -16.78 7.63 -8.91
CA PRO A 48 -16.49 6.33 -9.52
C PRO A 48 -16.51 6.34 -11.05
N SER A 49 -17.37 7.17 -11.65
CA SER A 49 -17.52 7.29 -13.11
C SER A 49 -16.34 7.98 -13.79
N GLU A 50 -15.59 8.81 -13.08
CA GLU A 50 -14.38 9.47 -13.60
C GLU A 50 -13.14 8.65 -13.27
N LYS A 51 -12.99 8.32 -11.98
CA LYS A 51 -11.87 7.54 -11.47
C LYS A 51 -12.30 6.77 -10.24
N ASN A 52 -12.34 5.45 -10.37
CA ASN A 52 -12.72 4.54 -9.29
C ASN A 52 -11.59 4.34 -8.27
N VAL A 53 -11.08 5.43 -7.68
CA VAL A 53 -10.02 5.41 -6.67
C VAL A 53 -10.29 6.49 -5.62
N ALA A 54 -10.45 6.09 -4.36
CA ALA A 54 -10.40 7.00 -3.23
C ALA A 54 -8.94 7.29 -2.85
N ARG A 55 -8.60 8.55 -2.53
CA ARG A 55 -7.24 8.96 -2.19
C ARG A 55 -7.19 9.63 -0.84
N PHE A 56 -6.16 9.31 -0.06
CA PHE A 56 -5.92 9.90 1.25
C PHE A 56 -4.47 10.41 1.33
N HIS A 57 -4.29 11.53 2.02
CA HIS A 57 -3.00 12.04 2.45
C HIS A 57 -2.69 11.44 3.82
N ILE A 58 -1.46 10.99 4.03
CA ILE A 58 -0.96 10.54 5.34
C ILE A 58 -0.29 11.74 6.02
N GLY A 59 -0.97 12.35 6.98
CA GLY A 59 -0.40 13.41 7.83
C GLY A 59 0.49 12.84 8.93
N GLY A 60 1.39 13.66 9.48
CA GLY A 60 2.28 13.29 10.60
C GLY A 60 3.51 12.46 10.20
N LEU A 61 3.79 12.32 8.91
CA LEU A 61 5.03 11.70 8.42
C LEU A 61 6.20 12.68 8.53
N SER A 62 7.37 12.22 8.96
CA SER A 62 8.63 12.93 8.76
C SER A 62 8.99 13.01 7.28
N GLU A 63 9.89 13.91 6.90
CA GLU A 63 10.36 14.05 5.50
C GLU A 63 10.94 12.74 4.96
N VAL A 64 11.66 11.99 5.80
CA VAL A 64 12.23 10.69 5.45
C VAL A 64 11.11 9.68 5.19
N GLU A 65 10.10 9.62 6.06
CA GLU A 65 8.96 8.72 5.88
C GLU A 65 8.13 9.09 4.66
N ALA A 66 7.87 10.37 4.42
CA ALA A 66 7.07 10.82 3.27
C ALA A 66 7.69 10.41 1.93
N ASN A 67 9.03 10.37 1.85
CA ASN A 67 9.77 10.02 0.65
C ASN A 67 10.21 8.54 0.60
N ALA A 68 10.02 7.77 1.67
CA ALA A 68 10.38 6.36 1.71
C ALA A 68 9.38 5.50 0.92
N VAL A 69 9.92 4.65 0.05
CA VAL A 69 9.17 3.65 -0.72
C VAL A 69 8.52 2.64 0.24
N PRO A 70 7.26 2.23 0.03
CA PRO A 70 6.61 1.24 0.88
C PRO A 70 7.38 -0.10 0.89
N GLU A 71 7.52 -0.69 2.08
CA GLU A 71 8.03 -2.04 2.24
C GLU A 71 6.89 -3.04 2.06
N LEU A 72 6.77 -3.59 0.86
CA LEU A 72 5.78 -4.63 0.55
C LEU A 72 6.46 -6.01 0.61
N ARG A 73 5.84 -6.97 1.29
CA ARG A 73 6.29 -8.37 1.32
C ARG A 73 5.46 -9.22 0.39
N ALA A 74 6.10 -10.19 -0.28
CA ALA A 74 5.42 -11.12 -1.15
C ALA A 74 4.50 -12.05 -0.32
N PRO A 75 3.18 -12.07 -0.58
CA PRO A 75 2.24 -12.89 0.18
C PRO A 75 2.40 -14.41 -0.06
N PHE A 76 2.94 -14.78 -1.22
CA PHE A 76 3.21 -16.14 -1.67
C PHE A 76 4.43 -16.15 -2.61
N ASP A 77 4.89 -17.34 -3.00
CA ASP A 77 5.95 -17.47 -4.01
C ASP A 77 5.43 -16.95 -5.35
N CYS A 78 5.90 -15.78 -5.78
CA CYS A 78 5.34 -15.06 -6.92
C CYS A 78 6.41 -14.60 -7.91
N THR A 79 5.97 -14.23 -9.11
CA THR A 79 6.80 -13.44 -10.03
C THR A 79 6.37 -11.99 -9.93
N VAL A 80 7.32 -11.09 -9.77
CA VAL A 80 7.07 -9.65 -9.76
C VAL A 80 7.52 -9.04 -11.08
N TYR A 81 6.85 -7.98 -11.51
CA TYR A 81 7.06 -7.36 -12.81
C TYR A 81 7.12 -5.84 -12.71
N CYS A 82 8.09 -5.24 -13.41
CA CYS A 82 8.22 -3.79 -13.51
C CYS A 82 7.49 -3.28 -14.75
N LEU A 83 6.44 -2.49 -14.56
CA LEU A 83 5.67 -1.86 -15.64
C LEU A 83 6.50 -0.87 -16.52
N THR A 84 7.65 -0.41 -16.04
CA THR A 84 8.48 0.58 -16.76
C THR A 84 9.48 -0.09 -17.71
N CYS A 85 10.23 -1.08 -17.22
CA CYS A 85 11.30 -1.73 -17.99
C CYS A 85 10.99 -3.18 -18.37
N ASN A 86 9.80 -3.68 -18.02
CA ASN A 86 9.34 -5.04 -18.26
C ASN A 86 10.16 -6.15 -17.60
N LYS A 87 11.05 -5.81 -16.67
CA LYS A 87 11.84 -6.80 -15.93
C LYS A 87 10.91 -7.66 -15.08
N MET A 88 11.16 -8.97 -15.07
CA MET A 88 10.49 -9.94 -14.21
C MET A 88 11.50 -10.59 -13.27
N GLN A 89 11.06 -10.93 -12.07
CA GLN A 89 11.88 -11.63 -11.08
C GLN A 89 11.02 -12.51 -10.18
N LYS A 90 11.53 -13.69 -9.79
CA LYS A 90 10.88 -14.53 -8.78
C LYS A 90 11.21 -14.04 -7.37
N VAL A 91 10.22 -14.06 -6.50
CA VAL A 91 10.31 -13.64 -5.09
C VAL A 91 9.63 -14.71 -4.25
N ALA A 92 10.29 -15.16 -3.18
CA ALA A 92 9.72 -16.14 -2.27
C ALA A 92 8.74 -15.49 -1.30
N LYS A 93 7.79 -16.27 -0.78
CA LYS A 93 6.86 -15.82 0.26
C LYS A 93 7.59 -15.19 1.44
N GLY A 94 7.14 -14.01 1.84
CA GLY A 94 7.67 -13.24 2.96
C GLY A 94 8.85 -12.34 2.62
N ASP A 95 9.50 -12.53 1.47
CA ASP A 95 10.59 -11.66 1.02
C ASP A 95 10.06 -10.29 0.59
N LEU A 96 10.91 -9.27 0.67
CA LEU A 96 10.58 -7.92 0.20
C LEU A 96 10.44 -7.90 -1.32
N VAL A 97 9.35 -7.32 -1.80
CA VAL A 97 9.14 -7.05 -3.21
C VAL A 97 10.17 -6.02 -3.66
N PRO A 98 11.03 -6.34 -4.65
CA PRO A 98 12.12 -5.47 -5.05
C PRO A 98 11.63 -4.18 -5.71
N ILE A 99 12.46 -3.15 -5.61
CA ILE A 99 12.28 -1.88 -6.29
C ILE A 99 12.94 -1.96 -7.66
N CYS A 100 12.21 -1.54 -8.69
CA CYS A 100 12.74 -1.39 -10.04
C CYS A 100 12.23 -0.08 -10.66
N CYS A 101 13.13 0.67 -11.31
CA CYS A 101 12.81 1.98 -11.90
C CYS A 101 12.16 2.98 -10.90
N GLY A 102 12.56 2.91 -9.62
CA GLY A 102 12.09 3.82 -8.56
C GLY A 102 10.72 3.49 -7.97
N LYS A 103 10.12 2.34 -8.32
CA LYS A 103 8.84 1.88 -7.76
C LYS A 103 8.94 0.42 -7.30
N VAL A 104 8.10 0.05 -6.33
CA VAL A 104 7.87 -1.36 -5.98
C VAL A 104 7.33 -2.08 -7.21
N MET A 105 7.84 -3.27 -7.51
CA MET A 105 7.37 -4.08 -8.63
C MET A 105 5.96 -4.64 -8.36
N GLU A 106 5.17 -4.84 -9.41
CA GLU A 106 3.82 -5.41 -9.30
C GLU A 106 3.91 -6.92 -9.07
N ILE A 107 3.15 -7.45 -8.11
CA ILE A 107 3.02 -8.89 -7.92
C ILE A 107 2.13 -9.44 -9.03
N MET A 108 2.65 -10.41 -9.79
CA MET A 108 1.84 -11.18 -10.74
C MET A 108 1.22 -12.36 -10.01
N ASP A 109 -0.11 -12.44 -10.08
CA ASP A 109 -0.93 -13.57 -9.62
C ASP A 109 -0.60 -14.84 -10.40
#